data_AF-A0A1F6PX73-F1
#
_entry.id   AF-A0A1F6PX73-F1
#
_cell.length_a   1.000
_cell.length_b   1.000
_cell.length_c   1.000
_cell.angle_alpha   90.00
_cell.angle_beta   90.00
_cell.angle_gamma   90.00
#
_symmetry.space_group_name_H-M   'P 1'
#
loop_
_entity.id
_entity.type
_entity.pdbx_description
1 polymer ?
#
loop_
_entity_poly.entity_id
_entity_poly.type
_entity_poly.pdbx_seq_one_letter_code
_entity_poly.pdbx_strand_id
1 'polypeptide(L)'
;MTNKDFTYNTLGKTNLSVSEVGFGGYRIDIRSPLNLEALKKALVSGINLIDTSANYTNGNSELLVGEVLRGLINSQKLSRESVVIVTKGGYIQGDNYDISQQRKKKNKTFPDLVEFQKGLEHCIHPEFLQDQITKSLERLEVETIDVYLLHNPEYYLKWAKENNIDLSTARKEYYSRIKKAFEYLEKEVQKGRIKHYGISSNTFPSSSSDYDFTCLEAVLKIAEEISTDNHFSVIEFPMNLVETGNRALLELAQSKNLGVLINRPLNAFYDNKLINLAEPRVFNPPSVEQINEELKNIRKQEKYVAEKLKAHKNKKILAEVESSLFVSEELQKSWLEAKNISNWQAVLNQYFLPRFHHGKNYIKNSSLKNEELEADLHSLIYKIAKVFNQIIFYYNNEHLKLTAKIKENLANSVPELSSVNKLSNMAIRSIRSTRGVTTVLVGMTKLPYVTDVIEELKVPVNKDFNWDKIHSTSSSLNLSSFLNI
;
A
#
# COMPACT_ATOMS: atom_id res chain seq x y z
N MET A 1 -11.26 -23.97 7.26
CA MET A 1 -10.58 -24.50 8.47
C MET A 1 -10.31 -23.35 9.41
N THR A 2 -10.74 -23.44 10.67
CA THR A 2 -10.32 -22.51 11.72
C THR A 2 -9.07 -23.09 12.39
N ASN A 3 -8.02 -22.28 12.51
CA ASN A 3 -6.86 -22.66 13.30
C ASN A 3 -7.18 -22.45 14.78
N LYS A 4 -7.10 -23.50 15.60
CA LYS A 4 -7.43 -23.42 17.04
C LYS A 4 -6.50 -22.49 17.82
N ASP A 5 -5.33 -22.18 17.27
CA ASP A 5 -4.36 -21.28 17.90
C ASP A 5 -4.65 -19.80 17.60
N PHE A 6 -5.59 -19.49 16.71
CA PHE A 6 -5.94 -18.12 16.34
C PHE A 6 -7.27 -17.70 16.95
N THR A 7 -7.35 -16.41 17.31
CA THR A 7 -8.63 -15.76 17.60
C THR A 7 -9.31 -15.35 16.30
N TYR A 8 -10.62 -15.59 16.22
CA TYR A 8 -11.47 -15.12 15.14
C TYR A 8 -12.55 -14.20 15.70
N ASN A 9 -12.81 -13.10 15.01
CA ASN A 9 -13.83 -12.12 15.33
C ASN A 9 -15.00 -12.23 14.35
N THR A 10 -16.20 -11.91 14.80
CA THR A 10 -17.32 -11.69 13.88
C THR A 10 -17.13 -10.34 13.18
N LEU A 11 -17.25 -10.31 11.85
CA LEU A 11 -17.17 -9.09 11.05
C LEU A 11 -18.49 -8.32 11.12
N GLY A 12 -18.71 -7.64 12.24
CA GLY A 12 -19.92 -6.86 12.51
C GLY A 12 -21.21 -7.64 12.26
N LYS A 13 -22.19 -7.01 11.61
CA LYS A 13 -23.49 -7.59 11.27
C LYS A 13 -23.47 -8.57 10.09
N THR A 14 -22.30 -8.86 9.49
CA THR A 14 -22.20 -9.82 8.36
C THR A 14 -22.30 -11.29 8.80
N ASN A 15 -22.12 -11.57 10.10
CA ASN A 15 -21.96 -12.92 10.66
C ASN A 15 -20.77 -13.73 10.11
N LEU A 16 -19.89 -13.13 9.31
CA LEU A 16 -18.67 -13.78 8.82
C LEU A 16 -17.62 -13.84 9.94
N SER A 17 -16.98 -14.98 10.10
CA SER A 17 -15.90 -15.17 11.07
C SER A 17 -14.54 -14.94 10.41
N VAL A 18 -13.75 -14.01 10.93
CA VAL A 18 -12.48 -13.55 10.34
C VAL A 18 -11.35 -13.56 11.36
N SER A 19 -10.15 -13.93 10.92
CA SER A 19 -8.94 -13.86 11.76
C SER A 19 -8.63 -12.41 12.13
N GLU A 20 -8.02 -12.19 13.31
CA GLU A 20 -7.68 -10.82 13.77
C GLU A 20 -6.67 -10.10 12.87
N VAL A 21 -5.95 -10.85 12.03
CA VAL A 21 -5.12 -10.32 10.95
C VAL A 21 -5.60 -10.87 9.62
N GLY A 22 -5.72 -9.99 8.63
CA GLY A 22 -6.05 -10.29 7.26
C GLY A 22 -4.86 -10.05 6.34
N PHE A 23 -4.87 -10.69 5.18
CA PHE A 23 -3.85 -10.54 4.16
C PHE A 23 -4.15 -9.30 3.29
N GLY A 24 -3.30 -8.27 3.35
CA GLY A 24 -3.43 -7.06 2.54
C GLY A 24 -2.74 -7.19 1.17
N GLY A 25 -3.50 -7.05 0.09
CA GLY A 25 -3.06 -7.27 -1.30
C GLY A 25 -2.49 -6.05 -2.03
N TYR A 26 -2.29 -4.91 -1.38
CA TYR A 26 -1.85 -3.68 -2.06
C TYR A 26 -0.57 -3.82 -2.92
N ARG A 27 0.39 -4.66 -2.49
CA ARG A 27 1.71 -4.82 -3.13
C ARG A 27 2.00 -6.25 -3.58
N ILE A 28 0.97 -7.04 -3.90
CA ILE A 28 1.15 -8.38 -4.46
C ILE A 28 0.88 -8.39 -5.95
N ASP A 29 1.56 -9.27 -6.68
CA ASP A 29 1.42 -9.40 -8.12
C ASP A 29 1.52 -10.89 -8.51
N ILE A 30 0.63 -11.34 -9.40
CA ILE A 30 0.61 -12.74 -9.91
C ILE A 30 1.94 -13.19 -10.49
N ARG A 31 2.75 -12.27 -11.02
CA ARG A 31 4.06 -12.57 -11.62
C ARG A 31 5.15 -12.85 -10.58
N SER A 32 4.86 -12.71 -9.29
CA SER A 32 5.81 -12.90 -8.20
C SER A 32 5.59 -14.23 -7.49
N PRO A 33 6.48 -15.23 -7.67
CA PRO A 33 6.40 -16.50 -6.96
C PRO A 33 6.44 -16.33 -5.43
N LEU A 34 7.12 -15.29 -4.94
CA LEU A 34 7.18 -14.97 -3.51
C LEU A 34 5.81 -14.55 -2.95
N ASN A 35 5.01 -13.83 -3.74
CA ASN A 35 3.68 -13.41 -3.32
C ASN A 35 2.70 -14.58 -3.33
N LEU A 36 2.79 -15.46 -4.33
CA LEU A 36 2.02 -16.70 -4.38
C LEU A 36 2.26 -17.57 -3.15
N GLU A 37 3.51 -17.88 -2.83
CA GLU A 37 3.84 -18.70 -1.67
C GLU A 37 3.46 -18.02 -0.35
N ALA A 38 3.56 -16.69 -0.27
CA ALA A 38 3.13 -15.94 0.91
C ALA A 38 1.61 -16.03 1.15
N LEU A 39 0.78 -15.76 0.14
CA LEU A 39 -0.68 -15.84 0.26
C LEU A 39 -1.12 -17.27 0.57
N LYS A 40 -0.54 -18.25 -0.13
CA LYS A 40 -0.81 -19.67 0.10
C LYS A 40 -0.48 -20.09 1.53
N LYS A 41 0.68 -19.69 2.06
CA LYS A 41 1.08 -19.98 3.43
C LYS A 41 0.14 -19.33 4.45
N ALA A 42 -0.28 -18.09 4.22
CA ALA A 42 -1.20 -17.39 5.12
C ALA A 42 -2.54 -18.13 5.22
N LEU A 43 -3.15 -18.46 4.08
CA LEU A 43 -4.44 -19.16 4.01
C LEU A 43 -4.39 -20.55 4.65
N VAL A 44 -3.38 -21.35 4.29
CA VAL A 44 -3.21 -22.70 4.86
C VAL A 44 -2.95 -22.66 6.37
N SER A 45 -2.39 -21.56 6.89
CA SER A 45 -2.14 -21.41 8.33
C SER A 45 -3.35 -20.91 9.12
N GLY A 46 -4.45 -20.54 8.46
CA GLY A 46 -5.71 -20.15 9.09
C GLY A 46 -6.08 -18.66 9.00
N ILE A 47 -5.21 -17.80 8.43
CA ILE A 47 -5.59 -16.42 8.09
C ILE A 47 -6.64 -16.52 6.98
N ASN A 48 -7.82 -15.94 7.18
CA ASN A 48 -8.94 -16.20 6.28
C ASN A 48 -9.63 -14.95 5.70
N LEU A 49 -9.18 -13.74 6.03
CA LEU A 49 -9.61 -12.53 5.34
C LEU A 49 -8.53 -12.11 4.35
N ILE A 50 -8.93 -11.86 3.10
CA ILE A 50 -8.10 -11.28 2.05
C ILE A 50 -8.68 -9.92 1.68
N ASP A 51 -7.86 -8.89 1.76
CA ASP A 51 -8.20 -7.56 1.27
C ASP A 51 -7.43 -7.25 -0.02
N THR A 52 -8.15 -6.93 -1.09
CA THR A 52 -7.59 -6.59 -2.40
C THR A 52 -8.34 -5.40 -3.01
N SER A 53 -8.06 -5.05 -4.27
CA SER A 53 -8.77 -3.99 -5.00
C SER A 53 -8.50 -4.10 -6.50
N ALA A 54 -9.45 -3.69 -7.33
CA ALA A 54 -9.34 -3.73 -8.79
C ALA A 54 -8.12 -2.96 -9.34
N ASN A 55 -7.68 -1.90 -8.65
CA ASN A 55 -6.54 -1.08 -9.07
C ASN A 55 -5.17 -1.58 -8.56
N TYR A 56 -5.14 -2.52 -7.62
CA TYR A 56 -3.87 -2.98 -7.03
C TYR A 56 -3.07 -3.73 -8.07
N THR A 57 -1.87 -3.23 -8.38
CA THR A 57 -0.99 -3.75 -9.45
C THR A 57 -1.72 -3.95 -10.79
N ASN A 58 -2.65 -3.04 -11.11
CA ASN A 58 -3.46 -3.12 -12.33
C ASN A 58 -4.28 -4.43 -12.43
N GLY A 59 -4.87 -4.88 -11.32
CA GLY A 59 -5.68 -6.09 -11.23
C GLY A 59 -4.90 -7.38 -10.96
N ASN A 60 -3.56 -7.36 -11.00
CA ASN A 60 -2.75 -8.56 -10.76
C ASN A 60 -2.88 -9.12 -9.34
N SER A 61 -3.27 -8.29 -8.35
CA SER A 61 -3.55 -8.76 -6.99
C SER A 61 -4.77 -9.68 -6.96
N GLU A 62 -5.86 -9.31 -7.64
CA GLU A 62 -7.06 -10.15 -7.73
C GLU A 62 -6.81 -11.44 -8.50
N LEU A 63 -6.07 -11.37 -9.62
CA LEU A 63 -5.64 -12.55 -10.38
C LEU A 63 -4.84 -13.53 -9.52
N LEU A 64 -3.89 -13.02 -8.73
CA LEU A 64 -3.11 -13.86 -7.81
C LEU A 64 -4.00 -14.52 -6.76
N VAL A 65 -4.95 -13.78 -6.19
CA VAL A 65 -5.90 -14.32 -5.21
C VAL A 65 -6.73 -15.43 -5.83
N GLY A 66 -7.28 -15.22 -7.02
CA GLY A 66 -8.05 -16.24 -7.76
C GLY A 66 -7.23 -17.50 -8.02
N GLU A 67 -5.99 -17.35 -8.51
CA GLU A 67 -5.08 -18.48 -8.77
C GLU A 67 -4.81 -19.31 -7.50
N VAL A 68 -4.48 -18.65 -6.39
CA VAL A 68 -4.17 -19.33 -5.13
C VAL A 68 -5.39 -20.02 -4.56
N LEU A 69 -6.57 -19.37 -4.58
CA LEU A 69 -7.82 -19.97 -4.10
C LEU A 69 -8.19 -21.19 -4.92
N ARG A 70 -8.21 -21.09 -6.25
CA ARG A 70 -8.47 -22.22 -7.15
C ARG A 70 -7.51 -23.38 -6.87
N GLY A 71 -6.22 -23.11 -6.75
CA GLY A 71 -5.21 -24.14 -6.46
C GLY A 71 -5.42 -24.84 -5.12
N LEU A 72 -5.76 -24.10 -4.07
CA LEU A 72 -6.01 -24.65 -2.73
C LEU A 72 -7.36 -25.37 -2.61
N ILE A 73 -8.39 -24.90 -3.32
CA ILE A 73 -9.71 -25.57 -3.39
C ILE A 73 -9.59 -26.88 -4.17
N ASN A 74 -8.97 -26.86 -5.35
CA ASN A 74 -8.78 -28.06 -6.16
C ASN A 74 -7.92 -29.12 -5.45
N SER A 75 -6.99 -28.70 -4.61
CA SER A 75 -6.18 -29.61 -3.77
C SER A 75 -6.82 -29.93 -2.41
N GLN A 76 -8.09 -29.55 -2.18
CA GLN A 76 -8.86 -29.81 -0.97
C GLN A 76 -8.19 -29.29 0.32
N LYS A 77 -7.33 -28.27 0.20
CA LYS A 77 -6.66 -27.62 1.33
C LYS A 77 -7.47 -26.49 1.95
N LEU A 78 -8.48 -25.97 1.24
CA LEU A 78 -9.46 -25.03 1.78
C LEU A 78 -10.78 -25.13 1.02
N SER A 79 -11.86 -24.64 1.62
CA SER A 79 -13.13 -24.41 0.93
C SER A 79 -13.36 -22.92 0.71
N ARG A 80 -14.09 -22.53 -0.34
CA ARG A 80 -14.36 -21.11 -0.66
C ARG A 80 -15.03 -20.39 0.51
N GLU A 81 -15.94 -21.07 1.21
CA GLU A 81 -16.73 -20.56 2.33
C GLU A 81 -15.89 -20.28 3.56
N SER A 82 -14.69 -20.87 3.63
CA SER A 82 -13.77 -20.64 4.74
C SER A 82 -12.93 -19.37 4.61
N VAL A 83 -13.04 -18.66 3.48
CA VAL A 83 -12.30 -17.43 3.17
C VAL A 83 -13.27 -16.27 2.96
N VAL A 84 -12.95 -15.10 3.50
CA VAL A 84 -13.66 -13.84 3.28
C VAL A 84 -12.84 -12.98 2.32
N ILE A 85 -13.45 -12.62 1.19
CA ILE A 85 -12.81 -11.76 0.18
C ILE A 85 -13.41 -10.36 0.25
N VAL A 86 -12.54 -9.39 0.50
CA VAL A 86 -12.83 -7.96 0.44
C VAL A 86 -12.15 -7.39 -0.82
N THR A 87 -12.91 -6.78 -1.71
CA THR A 87 -12.36 -6.00 -2.83
C THR A 87 -13.03 -4.63 -2.91
N LYS A 88 -12.49 -3.75 -3.76
CA LYS A 88 -12.88 -2.35 -3.81
C LYS A 88 -12.90 -1.79 -5.23
N GLY A 89 -13.74 -0.80 -5.44
CA GLY A 89 -13.78 -0.01 -6.68
C GLY A 89 -13.87 1.48 -6.41
N GLY A 90 -13.26 2.29 -7.28
CA GLY A 90 -13.25 3.75 -7.18
C GLY A 90 -12.17 4.40 -8.03
N TYR A 91 -10.96 3.82 -7.98
CA TYR A 91 -9.81 4.32 -8.73
C TYR A 91 -9.84 3.94 -10.22
N ILE A 92 -9.52 4.92 -11.06
CA ILE A 92 -9.31 4.76 -12.50
C ILE A 92 -7.85 5.14 -12.79
N GLN A 93 -7.02 4.12 -12.96
CA GLN A 93 -5.58 4.19 -13.20
C GLN A 93 -5.14 2.96 -14.02
N GLY A 94 -3.95 2.98 -14.61
CA GLY A 94 -3.47 1.87 -15.46
C GLY A 94 -4.43 1.60 -16.63
N ASP A 95 -4.76 0.33 -16.86
CA ASP A 95 -5.62 -0.07 -17.99
C ASP A 95 -7.03 0.55 -17.88
N ASN A 96 -7.54 0.74 -16.66
CA ASN A 96 -8.82 1.43 -16.45
C ASN A 96 -8.74 2.91 -16.91
N TYR A 97 -7.60 3.56 -16.73
CA TYR A 97 -7.39 4.93 -17.23
C TYR A 97 -7.35 4.96 -18.75
N ASP A 98 -6.68 4.00 -19.39
CA ASP A 98 -6.68 3.89 -20.86
C ASP A 98 -8.09 3.66 -21.41
N ILE A 99 -8.88 2.80 -20.78
CA ILE A 99 -10.29 2.58 -21.10
C ILE A 99 -11.09 3.88 -20.93
N SER A 100 -10.87 4.60 -19.82
CA SER A 100 -11.52 5.90 -19.59
C SER A 100 -11.19 6.91 -20.69
N GLN A 101 -9.92 7.02 -21.10
CA GLN A 101 -9.52 7.90 -22.20
C GLN A 101 -10.18 7.51 -23.53
N GLN A 102 -10.28 6.21 -23.83
CA GLN A 102 -11.00 5.73 -25.02
C GLN A 102 -12.49 6.08 -24.98
N ARG A 103 -13.11 5.97 -23.81
CA ARG A 103 -14.51 6.35 -23.60
C ARG A 103 -14.73 7.86 -23.77
N LYS A 104 -13.84 8.70 -23.22
CA LYS A 104 -13.85 10.16 -23.41
C LYS A 104 -13.78 10.53 -24.89
N LYS A 105 -12.87 9.92 -25.67
CA LYS A 105 -12.76 10.11 -27.13
C LYS A 105 -14.04 9.77 -27.90
N LYS A 106 -14.88 8.89 -27.35
CA LYS A 106 -16.17 8.48 -27.93
C LYS A 106 -17.37 9.24 -27.33
N ASN A 107 -17.14 10.30 -26.54
CA ASN A 107 -18.17 11.03 -25.79
C ASN A 107 -19.01 10.12 -24.87
N LYS A 108 -18.39 9.09 -24.29
CA LYS A 108 -19.01 8.14 -23.36
C LYS A 108 -18.34 8.17 -21.99
N THR A 109 -17.97 9.34 -21.49
CA THR A 109 -17.37 9.50 -20.15
C THR A 109 -18.29 8.88 -19.10
N PHE A 110 -17.72 8.20 -18.10
CA PHE A 110 -18.52 7.75 -16.96
C PHE A 110 -19.13 8.98 -16.27
N PRO A 111 -20.43 8.95 -15.92
CA PRO A 111 -21.00 10.04 -15.12
C PRO A 111 -20.27 10.17 -13.78
N ASP A 112 -20.28 11.38 -13.23
CA ASP A 112 -19.63 11.74 -11.95
C ASP A 112 -18.11 11.47 -11.89
N LEU A 113 -17.45 11.18 -13.01
CA LEU A 113 -16.00 10.99 -13.07
C LEU A 113 -15.25 12.25 -12.67
N VAL A 114 -14.23 12.07 -11.84
CA VAL A 114 -13.34 13.11 -11.35
C VAL A 114 -11.94 12.87 -11.88
N GLU A 115 -11.34 13.87 -12.51
CA GLU A 115 -9.93 13.85 -12.87
C GLU A 115 -9.13 14.53 -11.77
N PHE A 116 -8.44 13.74 -10.94
CA PHE A 116 -7.68 14.24 -9.81
C PHE A 116 -6.30 14.75 -10.25
N GLN A 117 -5.62 13.96 -11.08
CA GLN A 117 -4.39 14.36 -11.76
C GLN A 117 -4.21 13.52 -13.02
N LYS A 118 -3.27 13.91 -13.89
CA LYS A 118 -2.95 13.13 -15.09
C LYS A 118 -2.59 11.68 -14.72
N GLY A 119 -3.29 10.72 -15.31
CA GLY A 119 -3.11 9.29 -15.04
C GLY A 119 -3.86 8.76 -13.81
N LEU A 120 -4.61 9.60 -13.09
CA LEU A 120 -5.39 9.22 -11.92
C LEU A 120 -6.76 9.92 -11.92
N GLU A 121 -7.79 9.12 -12.19
CA GLU A 121 -9.19 9.51 -12.13
C GLU A 121 -9.89 8.72 -11.00
N HIS A 122 -11.08 9.19 -10.61
CA HIS A 122 -11.91 8.54 -9.59
C HIS A 122 -13.39 8.57 -10.00
N CYS A 123 -14.10 7.47 -9.77
CA CYS A 123 -15.52 7.35 -10.03
C CYS A 123 -16.15 6.27 -9.14
N ILE A 124 -17.32 6.58 -8.56
CA ILE A 124 -18.17 5.59 -7.84
C ILE A 124 -19.57 5.51 -8.43
N HIS A 125 -19.75 6.01 -9.66
CA HIS A 125 -21.04 5.96 -10.34
C HIS A 125 -21.44 4.50 -10.65
N PRO A 126 -22.73 4.13 -10.57
CA PRO A 126 -23.22 2.78 -10.85
C PRO A 126 -22.68 2.14 -12.13
N GLU A 127 -22.56 2.89 -13.22
CA GLU A 127 -22.01 2.37 -14.49
C GLU A 127 -20.56 1.89 -14.35
N PHE A 128 -19.72 2.63 -13.62
CA PHE A 128 -18.34 2.22 -13.38
C PHE A 128 -18.28 1.07 -12.38
N LEU A 129 -19.08 1.12 -11.30
CA LEU A 129 -19.11 0.05 -10.30
C LEU A 129 -19.56 -1.28 -10.92
N GLN A 130 -20.51 -1.27 -11.86
CA GLN A 130 -20.93 -2.47 -12.60
C GLN A 130 -19.77 -3.12 -13.36
N ASP A 131 -19.01 -2.31 -14.10
CA ASP A 131 -17.83 -2.77 -14.84
C ASP A 131 -16.78 -3.35 -13.89
N GLN A 132 -16.50 -2.66 -12.78
CA GLN A 132 -15.48 -3.09 -11.83
C GLN A 132 -15.88 -4.35 -11.04
N ILE A 133 -17.13 -4.48 -10.60
CA ILE A 133 -17.61 -5.70 -9.92
C ILE A 133 -17.51 -6.89 -10.89
N THR A 134 -17.93 -6.73 -12.15
CA THR A 134 -17.85 -7.80 -13.16
C THR A 134 -16.42 -8.29 -13.34
N LYS A 135 -15.50 -7.37 -13.60
CA LYS A 135 -14.09 -7.71 -13.79
C LYS A 135 -13.42 -8.27 -12.53
N SER A 136 -13.85 -7.83 -11.34
CA SER A 136 -13.32 -8.34 -10.08
C SER A 136 -13.74 -9.80 -9.86
N LEU A 137 -15.01 -10.14 -10.12
CA LEU A 137 -15.50 -11.54 -10.09
C LEU A 137 -14.72 -12.43 -11.06
N GLU A 138 -14.48 -11.94 -12.28
CA GLU A 138 -13.69 -12.65 -13.30
C GLU A 138 -12.25 -12.89 -12.85
N ARG A 139 -11.54 -11.85 -12.37
CA ARG A 139 -10.14 -11.97 -11.93
C ARG A 139 -9.97 -12.83 -10.68
N LEU A 140 -10.91 -12.73 -9.74
CA LEU A 140 -10.93 -13.53 -8.51
C LEU A 140 -11.40 -14.97 -8.76
N GLU A 141 -12.03 -15.23 -9.90
CA GLU A 141 -12.64 -16.52 -10.25
C GLU A 141 -13.66 -16.99 -9.20
N VAL A 142 -14.52 -16.06 -8.77
CA VAL A 142 -15.59 -16.34 -7.79
C VAL A 142 -16.94 -15.84 -8.30
N GLU A 143 -18.02 -16.53 -7.91
CA GLU A 143 -19.39 -16.13 -8.24
C GLU A 143 -19.89 -14.98 -7.36
N THR A 144 -19.37 -14.88 -6.14
CA THR A 144 -19.78 -13.89 -5.13
C THR A 144 -18.57 -13.33 -4.38
N ILE A 145 -18.52 -12.00 -4.27
CA ILE A 145 -17.61 -11.26 -3.38
C ILE A 145 -18.27 -11.14 -2.00
N ASP A 146 -17.53 -11.39 -0.91
CA ASP A 146 -18.11 -11.32 0.44
C ASP A 146 -18.34 -9.86 0.87
N VAL A 147 -17.37 -8.97 0.61
CA VAL A 147 -17.50 -7.54 0.90
C VAL A 147 -16.95 -6.70 -0.24
N TYR A 148 -17.74 -5.75 -0.74
CA TYR A 148 -17.31 -4.77 -1.75
C TYR A 148 -17.25 -3.35 -1.17
N LEU A 149 -16.09 -2.70 -1.20
CA LEU A 149 -15.93 -1.35 -0.64
C LEU A 149 -15.89 -0.28 -1.74
N LEU A 150 -16.54 0.86 -1.49
CA LEU A 150 -16.22 2.09 -2.21
C LEU A 150 -14.84 2.56 -1.78
N HIS A 151 -13.92 2.72 -2.73
CA HIS A 151 -12.52 3.00 -2.46
C HIS A 151 -12.23 4.50 -2.48
N ASN A 152 -11.96 5.07 -1.31
CA ASN A 152 -11.60 6.45 -1.06
C ASN A 152 -12.52 7.46 -1.78
N PRO A 153 -13.84 7.42 -1.53
CA PRO A 153 -14.77 8.34 -2.17
C PRO A 153 -14.40 9.82 -1.95
N GLU A 154 -13.68 10.14 -0.87
CA GLU A 154 -13.22 11.50 -0.55
C GLU A 154 -12.35 12.16 -1.65
N TYR A 155 -11.89 11.43 -2.66
CA TYR A 155 -11.22 12.02 -3.83
C TYR A 155 -12.08 13.06 -4.55
N TYR A 156 -13.41 12.89 -4.53
CA TYR A 156 -14.30 13.95 -5.02
C TYR A 156 -14.18 15.23 -4.18
N LEU A 157 -14.12 15.13 -2.84
CA LEU A 157 -13.98 16.30 -1.97
C LEU A 157 -12.61 16.98 -2.16
N LYS A 158 -11.54 16.19 -2.33
CA LYS A 158 -10.20 16.74 -2.64
C LYS A 158 -10.20 17.52 -3.95
N TRP A 159 -10.78 16.95 -5.01
CA TRP A 159 -10.94 17.64 -6.28
C TRP A 159 -11.84 18.89 -6.15
N ALA A 160 -12.94 18.80 -5.41
CA ALA A 160 -13.86 19.93 -5.20
C ALA A 160 -13.16 21.09 -4.49
N LYS A 161 -12.29 20.80 -3.52
CA LYS A 161 -11.43 21.79 -2.86
C LYS A 161 -10.49 22.48 -3.84
N GLU A 162 -9.80 21.71 -4.69
CA GLU A 162 -8.88 22.25 -5.71
C GLU A 162 -9.62 23.08 -6.77
N ASN A 163 -10.91 22.81 -7.00
CA ASN A 163 -11.78 23.56 -7.91
C ASN A 163 -12.58 24.67 -7.21
N ASN A 164 -12.23 25.02 -5.97
CA ASN A 164 -12.84 26.11 -5.19
C ASN A 164 -14.37 25.98 -5.01
N ILE A 165 -14.90 24.76 -4.98
CA ILE A 165 -16.30 24.51 -4.66
C ILE A 165 -16.50 24.75 -3.16
N ASP A 166 -17.59 25.42 -2.77
CA ASP A 166 -17.87 25.62 -1.35
C ASP A 166 -18.17 24.28 -0.65
N LEU A 167 -17.77 24.18 0.62
CA LEU A 167 -17.84 22.92 1.37
C LEU A 167 -19.26 22.36 1.49
N SER A 168 -20.28 23.22 1.59
CA SER A 168 -21.68 22.79 1.72
C SER A 168 -22.17 22.12 0.44
N THR A 169 -21.93 22.76 -0.70
CA THR A 169 -22.26 22.21 -2.02
C THR A 169 -21.48 20.93 -2.29
N ALA A 170 -20.17 20.92 -2.02
CA ALA A 170 -19.34 19.74 -2.19
C ALA A 170 -19.83 18.57 -1.32
N ARG A 171 -20.12 18.79 -0.03
CA ARG A 171 -20.63 17.73 0.85
C ARG A 171 -22.00 17.22 0.38
N LYS A 172 -22.89 18.09 -0.08
CA LYS A 172 -24.20 17.68 -0.62
C LYS A 172 -24.04 16.74 -1.83
N GLU A 173 -23.18 17.10 -2.77
CA GLU A 173 -22.92 16.27 -3.96
C GLU A 173 -22.18 14.98 -3.60
N TYR A 174 -21.21 15.05 -2.70
CA TYR A 174 -20.46 13.90 -2.21
C TYR A 174 -21.38 12.80 -1.64
N TYR A 175 -22.27 13.17 -0.72
CA TYR A 175 -23.21 12.23 -0.12
C TYR A 175 -24.31 11.80 -1.10
N SER A 176 -24.71 12.65 -2.04
CA SER A 176 -25.59 12.27 -3.17
C SER A 176 -24.97 11.15 -4.02
N ARG A 177 -23.67 11.25 -4.36
CA ARG A 177 -22.94 10.21 -5.09
C ARG A 177 -22.85 8.90 -4.31
N ILE A 178 -22.58 8.96 -3.01
CA ILE A 178 -22.59 7.78 -2.13
C ILE A 178 -23.96 7.13 -2.11
N LYS A 179 -25.05 7.91 -1.98
CA LYS A 179 -26.42 7.38 -2.01
C LYS A 179 -26.71 6.61 -3.31
N LYS A 180 -26.41 7.21 -4.48
CA LYS A 180 -26.55 6.54 -5.78
C LYS A 180 -25.75 5.24 -5.86
N ALA A 181 -24.52 5.23 -5.32
CA ALA A 181 -23.68 4.05 -5.29
C ALA A 181 -24.28 2.96 -4.39
N PHE A 182 -24.77 3.30 -3.20
CA PHE A 182 -25.39 2.35 -2.27
C PHE A 182 -26.67 1.75 -2.84
N GLU A 183 -27.55 2.56 -3.45
CA GLU A 183 -28.75 2.06 -4.15
C GLU A 183 -28.42 1.05 -5.25
N TYR A 184 -27.28 1.23 -5.94
CA TYR A 184 -26.80 0.27 -6.91
C TYR A 184 -26.21 -0.99 -6.26
N LEU A 185 -25.43 -0.84 -5.19
CA LEU A 185 -24.81 -1.97 -4.50
C LEU A 185 -25.87 -2.88 -3.84
N GLU A 186 -26.97 -2.34 -3.32
CA GLU A 186 -28.11 -3.15 -2.86
C GLU A 186 -28.68 -4.04 -3.98
N LYS A 187 -28.70 -3.57 -5.23
CA LYS A 187 -29.13 -4.40 -6.38
C LYS A 187 -28.11 -5.50 -6.68
N GLU A 188 -26.82 -5.25 -6.50
CA GLU A 188 -25.78 -6.27 -6.67
C GLU A 188 -25.82 -7.32 -5.55
N VAL A 189 -26.25 -6.93 -4.34
CA VAL A 189 -26.57 -7.87 -3.26
C VAL A 189 -27.77 -8.75 -3.63
N GLN A 190 -28.86 -8.16 -4.13
CA GLN A 190 -30.03 -8.91 -4.58
C GLN A 190 -29.70 -9.90 -5.71
N LYS A 191 -28.73 -9.56 -6.58
CA LYS A 191 -28.21 -10.46 -7.63
C LYS A 191 -27.27 -11.55 -7.10
N GLY A 192 -26.88 -11.51 -5.82
CA GLY A 192 -25.93 -12.44 -5.22
C GLY A 192 -24.48 -12.26 -5.66
N ARG A 193 -24.15 -11.16 -6.35
CA ARG A 193 -22.79 -10.88 -6.85
C ARG A 193 -21.87 -10.36 -5.75
N ILE A 194 -22.43 -9.66 -4.77
CA ILE A 194 -21.75 -9.24 -3.54
C ILE A 194 -22.64 -9.63 -2.34
N LYS A 195 -22.09 -9.94 -1.16
CA LYS A 195 -22.91 -10.21 0.05
C LYS A 195 -23.13 -8.95 0.88
N HIS A 196 -22.07 -8.17 1.08
CA HIS A 196 -22.10 -6.93 1.83
C HIS A 196 -21.31 -5.84 1.11
N TYR A 197 -21.53 -4.60 1.51
CA TYR A 197 -20.71 -3.49 1.05
C TYR A 197 -20.31 -2.53 2.18
N GLY A 198 -19.42 -1.61 1.83
CA GLY A 198 -18.82 -0.69 2.78
C GLY A 198 -18.08 0.46 2.13
N ILE A 199 -17.32 1.20 2.93
CA ILE A 199 -16.43 2.26 2.47
C ILE A 199 -15.03 2.03 3.04
N SER A 200 -14.02 2.12 2.18
CA SER A 200 -12.64 2.35 2.59
C SER A 200 -12.37 3.84 2.45
N SER A 201 -12.09 4.54 3.55
CA SER A 201 -11.75 5.96 3.52
C SER A 201 -10.57 6.26 4.41
N ASN A 202 -9.63 7.03 3.86
CA ASN A 202 -8.49 7.52 4.64
C ASN A 202 -8.85 8.63 5.61
N THR A 203 -10.02 9.26 5.40
CA THR A 203 -10.45 10.45 6.15
C THR A 203 -11.56 10.15 7.14
N PHE A 204 -11.96 8.90 7.32
CA PHE A 204 -12.81 8.52 8.47
C PHE A 204 -12.21 8.95 9.81
N PRO A 205 -10.89 8.81 10.07
CA PRO A 205 -10.32 9.21 11.36
C PRO A 205 -10.03 10.71 11.47
N SER A 206 -10.15 11.47 10.38
CA SER A 206 -9.80 12.89 10.30
C SER A 206 -10.73 13.79 11.12
N SER A 207 -10.36 15.07 11.26
CA SER A 207 -11.20 16.04 11.96
C SER A 207 -12.47 16.35 11.15
N SER A 208 -13.60 16.56 11.82
CA SER A 208 -14.85 16.96 11.16
C SER A 208 -14.77 18.33 10.47
N SER A 209 -13.78 19.14 10.84
CA SER A 209 -13.45 20.41 10.19
C SER A 209 -12.72 20.25 8.85
N ASP A 210 -12.14 19.08 8.59
CA ASP A 210 -11.39 18.84 7.36
C ASP A 210 -12.34 18.81 6.16
N TYR A 211 -11.91 19.43 5.07
CA TYR A 211 -12.75 19.59 3.87
C TYR A 211 -13.14 18.23 3.29
N ASP A 212 -12.19 17.29 3.28
CA ASP A 212 -12.32 15.93 2.74
C ASP A 212 -12.73 14.88 3.78
N PHE A 213 -13.21 15.31 4.95
CA PHE A 213 -13.72 14.41 5.99
C PHE A 213 -14.93 13.60 5.53
N THR A 214 -14.85 12.28 5.73
CA THR A 214 -15.97 11.36 5.50
C THR A 214 -16.68 11.09 6.82
N CYS A 215 -17.90 11.61 6.98
CA CYS A 215 -18.70 11.46 8.20
C CYS A 215 -19.45 10.13 8.22
N LEU A 216 -19.10 9.23 9.14
CA LEU A 216 -19.72 7.92 9.25
C LEU A 216 -21.22 8.01 9.59
N GLU A 217 -21.63 8.97 10.43
CA GLU A 217 -23.04 9.20 10.78
C GLU A 217 -23.87 9.55 9.55
N ALA A 218 -23.32 10.40 8.66
CA ALA A 218 -23.98 10.75 7.40
C ALA A 218 -24.09 9.54 6.47
N VAL A 219 -23.04 8.73 6.37
CA VAL A 219 -23.04 7.48 5.57
C VAL A 219 -24.07 6.48 6.10
N LEU A 220 -24.14 6.29 7.42
CA LEU A 220 -25.11 5.42 8.07
C LEU A 220 -26.55 5.88 7.81
N LYS A 221 -26.81 7.18 7.93
CA LYS A 221 -28.13 7.75 7.62
C LYS A 221 -28.54 7.48 6.18
N ILE A 222 -27.63 7.59 5.22
CA ILE A 222 -27.90 7.27 3.81
C ILE A 222 -28.28 5.80 3.65
N ALA A 223 -27.55 4.88 4.29
CA ALA A 223 -27.86 3.45 4.23
C ALA A 223 -29.24 3.14 4.85
N GLU A 224 -29.54 3.74 6.01
CA GLU A 224 -30.84 3.61 6.70
C GLU A 224 -32.00 4.21 5.89
N GLU A 225 -31.78 5.32 5.16
CA GLU A 225 -32.77 5.92 4.24
C GLU A 225 -33.09 5.01 3.04
N ILE A 226 -32.15 4.20 2.58
CA ILE A 226 -32.33 3.28 1.45
C ILE A 226 -33.14 2.05 1.90
N SER A 227 -32.76 1.46 3.03
CA SER A 227 -33.46 0.32 3.64
C SER A 227 -33.08 0.18 5.11
N THR A 228 -34.05 -0.18 5.96
CA THR A 228 -33.75 -0.57 7.35
C THR A 228 -33.00 -1.91 7.44
N ASP A 229 -33.06 -2.72 6.40
CA ASP A 229 -32.34 -3.99 6.23
C ASP A 229 -31.21 -3.86 5.18
N ASN A 230 -30.52 -2.71 5.16
CA ASN A 230 -29.41 -2.46 4.25
C ASN A 230 -28.18 -3.33 4.55
N HIS A 231 -27.35 -3.53 3.52
CA HIS A 231 -26.14 -4.34 3.57
C HIS A 231 -24.84 -3.54 3.75
N PHE A 232 -24.92 -2.24 4.06
CA PHE A 232 -23.76 -1.46 4.50
C PHE A 232 -23.25 -1.99 5.84
N SER A 233 -22.10 -2.65 5.84
CA SER A 233 -21.68 -3.49 6.98
C SER A 233 -20.22 -3.36 7.39
N VAL A 234 -19.36 -2.76 6.55
CA VAL A 234 -17.90 -2.74 6.79
C VAL A 234 -17.34 -1.34 6.53
N ILE A 235 -16.42 -0.91 7.39
CA ILE A 235 -15.57 0.26 7.15
C ILE A 235 -14.11 -0.13 7.20
N GLU A 236 -13.32 0.51 6.34
CA GLU A 236 -11.86 0.39 6.33
C GLU A 236 -11.22 1.77 6.45
N PHE A 237 -10.25 1.91 7.34
CA PHE A 237 -9.50 3.16 7.53
C PHE A 237 -8.10 2.92 8.13
N PRO A 238 -7.20 3.90 8.01
CA PRO A 238 -5.86 3.81 8.55
C PRO A 238 -5.84 3.95 10.07
N MET A 239 -5.07 3.07 10.72
CA MET A 239 -4.70 3.20 12.12
C MET A 239 -3.37 2.48 12.38
N ASN A 240 -2.47 3.12 13.12
CA ASN A 240 -1.16 2.57 13.49
C ASN A 240 -0.58 3.29 14.72
N LEU A 241 0.68 2.99 15.07
CA LEU A 241 1.35 3.57 16.24
C LEU A 241 1.59 5.09 16.17
N VAL A 242 1.35 5.72 15.01
CA VAL A 242 1.54 7.15 14.77
C VAL A 242 0.21 7.82 14.44
N GLU A 243 -0.52 7.30 13.45
CA GLU A 243 -1.90 7.64 13.13
C GLU A 243 -2.83 6.80 14.01
N THR A 244 -3.05 7.17 15.28
CA THR A 244 -3.74 6.32 16.28
C THR A 244 -5.26 6.18 16.08
N GLY A 245 -5.79 6.60 14.92
CA GLY A 245 -7.21 6.50 14.59
C GLY A 245 -8.08 7.53 15.33
N ASN A 246 -9.38 7.25 15.41
CA ASN A 246 -10.34 8.09 16.11
C ASN A 246 -11.23 7.20 17.01
N ARG A 247 -11.18 7.44 18.33
CA ARG A 247 -11.92 6.63 19.30
C ARG A 247 -13.43 6.73 19.13
N ALA A 248 -13.95 7.92 18.84
CA ALA A 248 -15.39 8.13 18.61
C ALA A 248 -15.87 7.37 17.37
N LEU A 249 -15.04 7.30 16.31
CA LEU A 249 -15.32 6.49 15.12
C LEU A 249 -15.47 5.00 15.46
N LEU A 250 -14.54 4.45 16.26
CA LEU A 250 -14.59 3.04 16.69
C LEU A 250 -15.80 2.75 17.59
N GLU A 251 -16.12 3.64 18.52
CA GLU A 251 -17.29 3.53 19.39
C GLU A 251 -18.59 3.57 18.58
N LEU A 252 -18.70 4.48 17.62
CA LEU A 252 -19.84 4.55 16.71
C LEU A 252 -19.96 3.27 15.87
N ALA A 253 -18.88 2.82 15.25
CA ALA A 253 -18.86 1.60 14.45
C ALA A 253 -19.29 0.38 15.27
N GLN A 254 -18.81 0.26 16.51
CA GLN A 254 -19.22 -0.79 17.44
C GLN A 254 -20.71 -0.69 17.79
N SER A 255 -21.23 0.50 18.10
CA SER A 255 -22.64 0.69 18.43
C SER A 255 -23.60 0.32 17.29
N LYS A 256 -23.12 0.41 16.04
CA LYS A 256 -23.85 0.05 14.82
C LYS A 256 -23.52 -1.35 14.32
N ASN A 257 -22.74 -2.13 15.09
CA ASN A 257 -22.29 -3.47 14.75
C ASN A 257 -21.63 -3.54 13.35
N LEU A 258 -20.76 -2.60 13.02
CA LEU A 258 -19.99 -2.61 11.78
C LEU A 258 -18.71 -3.45 11.92
N GLY A 259 -18.32 -4.10 10.83
CA GLY A 259 -16.99 -4.68 10.70
C GLY A 259 -15.95 -3.57 10.49
N VAL A 260 -14.84 -3.62 11.22
CA VAL A 260 -13.77 -2.62 11.15
C VAL A 260 -12.48 -3.27 10.67
N LEU A 261 -12.05 -2.86 9.48
CA LEU A 261 -10.78 -3.26 8.89
C LEU A 261 -9.76 -2.13 9.03
N ILE A 262 -8.60 -2.43 9.60
CA ILE A 262 -7.54 -1.44 9.76
C ILE A 262 -6.49 -1.63 8.69
N ASN A 263 -6.31 -0.63 7.83
CA ASN A 263 -5.24 -0.60 6.85
C ASN A 263 -4.04 0.24 7.34
N ARG A 264 -2.93 0.16 6.59
CA ARG A 264 -1.65 0.81 6.92
C ARG A 264 -1.12 0.57 8.34
N PRO A 265 -1.20 -0.63 8.93
CA PRO A 265 -0.69 -0.86 10.29
C PRO A 265 0.82 -0.64 10.41
N LEU A 266 1.56 -0.80 9.30
CA LEU A 266 3.02 -0.69 9.26
C LEU A 266 3.53 0.49 8.43
N ASN A 267 2.65 1.27 7.81
CA ASN A 267 3.02 2.35 6.88
C ASN A 267 2.41 3.66 7.38
N ALA A 268 3.02 4.23 8.41
CA ALA A 268 2.54 5.43 9.08
C ALA A 268 2.85 6.69 8.27
N PHE A 269 1.94 7.65 8.28
CA PHE A 269 2.21 9.01 7.81
C PHE A 269 2.39 9.97 8.98
N TYR A 270 3.46 10.76 8.94
CA TYR A 270 3.70 11.85 9.87
C TYR A 270 4.27 13.04 9.09
N ASP A 271 3.64 14.20 9.19
CA ASP A 271 4.07 15.42 8.49
C ASP A 271 4.33 15.18 6.98
N ASN A 272 3.37 14.52 6.31
CA ASN A 272 3.43 14.08 4.91
C ASN A 272 4.58 13.12 4.56
N LYS A 273 5.32 12.59 5.54
CA LYS A 273 6.39 11.60 5.33
C LYS A 273 5.91 10.21 5.72
N LEU A 274 6.27 9.22 4.89
CA LEU A 274 6.03 7.81 5.16
C LEU A 274 7.09 7.28 6.12
N ILE A 275 6.66 6.63 7.21
CA ILE A 275 7.49 5.91 8.16
C ILE A 275 7.04 4.45 8.12
N ASN A 276 7.95 3.56 7.71
CA ASN A 276 7.72 2.13 7.79
C ASN A 276 8.02 1.64 9.22
N LEU A 277 7.08 0.94 9.85
CA LEU A 277 7.21 0.40 11.21
C LEU A 277 7.74 -1.05 11.21
N ALA A 278 8.28 -1.52 10.09
CA ALA A 278 8.99 -2.79 9.98
C ALA A 278 10.51 -2.57 9.95
N GLU A 279 11.23 -3.32 10.77
CA GLU A 279 12.69 -3.25 10.86
C GLU A 279 13.34 -3.87 9.59
N PRO A 280 14.17 -3.12 8.84
CA PRO A 280 14.89 -3.67 7.70
C PRO A 280 16.03 -4.58 8.17
N ARG A 281 16.38 -5.58 7.34
CA ARG A 281 17.59 -6.39 7.56
C ARG A 281 18.78 -5.71 6.89
N VAL A 282 19.79 -5.36 7.69
CA VAL A 282 20.98 -4.66 7.23
C VAL A 282 22.22 -5.41 7.70
N PHE A 283 23.17 -5.63 6.79
CA PHE A 283 24.47 -6.25 7.09
C PHE A 283 25.57 -5.34 6.54
N ASN A 284 26.57 -5.02 7.36
CA ASN A 284 27.73 -4.19 7.01
C ASN A 284 27.36 -2.92 6.19
N PRO A 285 26.56 -2.01 6.75
CA PRO A 285 26.14 -0.81 6.03
C PRO A 285 27.34 0.09 5.71
N PRO A 286 27.41 0.68 4.51
CA PRO A 286 28.48 1.59 4.15
C PRO A 286 28.35 2.93 4.88
N SER A 287 29.48 3.60 5.14
CA SER A 287 29.49 4.98 5.64
C SER A 287 29.27 6.00 4.52
N VAL A 288 28.93 7.24 4.89
CA VAL A 288 28.81 8.36 3.95
C VAL A 288 30.11 8.58 3.18
N GLU A 289 31.25 8.47 3.86
CA GLU A 289 32.59 8.60 3.27
C GLU A 289 32.86 7.49 2.25
N GLN A 290 32.47 6.25 2.55
CA GLN A 290 32.64 5.13 1.63
C GLN A 290 31.81 5.30 0.35
N ILE A 291 30.56 5.77 0.47
CA ILE A 291 29.70 6.08 -0.69
C ILE A 291 30.31 7.23 -1.50
N ASN A 292 30.74 8.31 -0.84
CA ASN A 292 31.33 9.48 -1.49
C ASN A 292 32.62 9.12 -2.25
N GLU A 293 33.50 8.30 -1.66
CA GLU A 293 34.71 7.84 -2.34
C GLU A 293 34.39 6.91 -3.53
N GLU A 294 33.38 6.04 -3.45
CA GLU A 294 32.94 5.25 -4.60
C GLU A 294 32.39 6.15 -5.72
N LEU A 295 31.55 7.14 -5.40
CA LEU A 295 31.04 8.11 -6.40
C LEU A 295 32.16 8.92 -7.06
N LYS A 296 33.17 9.34 -6.29
CA LYS A 296 34.36 10.00 -6.83
C LYS A 296 35.16 9.09 -7.76
N ASN A 297 35.26 7.81 -7.44
CA ASN A 297 35.91 6.81 -8.32
C ASN A 297 35.11 6.55 -9.59
N ILE A 298 33.77 6.50 -9.50
CA ILE A 298 32.88 6.43 -10.66
C ILE A 298 33.07 7.66 -11.54
N ARG A 299 33.09 8.87 -10.99
CA ARG A 299 33.31 10.12 -11.74
C ARG A 299 34.65 10.13 -12.49
N LYS A 300 35.72 9.59 -11.89
CA LYS A 300 37.01 9.42 -12.59
C LYS A 300 36.89 8.45 -13.78
N GLN A 301 36.16 7.34 -13.59
CA GLN A 301 35.95 6.35 -14.64
C GLN A 301 35.04 6.87 -15.76
N GLU A 302 33.99 7.64 -15.45
CA GLU A 302 33.16 8.32 -16.44
C GLU A 302 34.02 9.22 -17.35
N LYS A 303 34.89 10.04 -16.76
CA LYS A 303 35.83 10.89 -17.53
C LYS A 303 36.76 10.07 -18.42
N TYR A 304 37.34 9.00 -17.88
CA TYR A 304 38.23 8.11 -18.62
C TYR A 304 37.54 7.42 -19.82
N VAL A 305 36.33 6.89 -19.60
CA VAL A 305 35.51 6.29 -20.65
C VAL A 305 35.10 7.32 -21.70
N ALA A 306 34.76 8.54 -21.29
CA ALA A 306 34.43 9.64 -22.20
C ALA A 306 35.59 9.97 -23.14
N GLU A 307 36.82 10.06 -22.62
CA GLU A 307 38.02 10.31 -23.40
C GLU A 307 38.30 9.18 -24.40
N LYS A 308 38.18 7.92 -23.97
CA LYS A 308 38.31 6.76 -24.87
C LYS A 308 37.27 6.77 -25.98
N LEU A 309 35.99 7.01 -25.67
CA LEU A 309 34.91 7.06 -26.66
C LEU A 309 35.11 8.19 -27.69
N LYS A 310 35.62 9.35 -27.24
CA LYS A 310 36.00 10.47 -28.13
C LYS A 310 37.14 10.07 -29.07
N ALA A 311 38.17 9.38 -28.56
CA ALA A 311 39.29 8.90 -29.37
C ALA A 311 38.84 7.88 -30.45
N HIS A 312 37.85 7.03 -30.13
CA HIS A 312 37.27 6.06 -31.06
C HIS A 312 36.27 6.67 -32.07
N LYS A 313 36.07 7.99 -32.05
CA LYS A 313 35.14 8.74 -32.92
C LYS A 313 33.69 8.21 -32.89
N ASN A 314 33.29 7.52 -31.83
CA ASN A 314 31.99 6.87 -31.74
C ASN A 314 30.93 7.79 -31.10
N LYS A 315 30.60 8.89 -31.81
CA LYS A 315 29.75 9.98 -31.29
C LYS A 315 28.37 9.52 -30.80
N LYS A 316 27.77 8.53 -31.46
CA LYS A 316 26.44 8.01 -31.09
C LYS A 316 26.49 7.29 -29.75
N ILE A 317 27.48 6.43 -29.56
CA ILE A 317 27.66 5.68 -28.32
C ILE A 317 28.07 6.61 -27.18
N LEU A 318 28.94 7.59 -27.46
CA LEU A 318 29.28 8.61 -26.48
C LEU A 318 28.04 9.33 -25.94
N ALA A 319 27.17 9.84 -26.82
CA ALA A 319 25.95 10.52 -26.42
C ALA A 319 25.00 9.60 -25.61
N GLU A 320 24.92 8.32 -26.00
CA GLU A 320 24.09 7.34 -25.31
C GLU A 320 24.61 7.03 -23.90
N VAL A 321 25.91 6.77 -23.77
CA VAL A 321 26.57 6.51 -22.49
C VAL A 321 26.52 7.75 -21.58
N GLU A 322 26.79 8.94 -22.12
CA GLU A 322 26.71 10.21 -21.38
C GLU A 322 25.30 10.43 -20.81
N SER A 323 24.27 10.24 -21.63
CA SER A 323 22.89 10.49 -21.19
C SER A 323 22.34 9.41 -20.25
N SER A 324 22.85 8.17 -20.29
CA SER A 324 22.28 7.03 -19.55
C SER A 324 23.11 6.54 -18.36
N LEU A 325 24.44 6.64 -18.42
CA LEU A 325 25.36 6.04 -17.45
C LEU A 325 26.27 7.05 -16.74
N PHE A 326 26.51 8.25 -17.29
CA PHE A 326 27.31 9.27 -16.60
C PHE A 326 26.46 10.06 -15.62
N VAL A 327 26.23 9.47 -14.45
CA VAL A 327 25.26 9.94 -13.46
C VAL A 327 25.91 10.38 -12.15
N SER A 328 27.23 10.24 -11.98
CA SER A 328 27.89 10.42 -10.68
C SER A 328 27.60 11.76 -9.98
N GLU A 329 27.57 12.88 -10.72
CA GLU A 329 27.32 14.21 -10.16
C GLU A 329 25.86 14.39 -9.71
N GLU A 330 24.92 14.00 -10.57
CA GLU A 330 23.48 14.01 -10.26
C GLU A 330 23.21 13.08 -9.08
N LEU A 331 23.84 11.90 -9.08
CA LEU A 331 23.72 10.90 -8.04
C LEU A 331 24.18 11.46 -6.70
N GLN A 332 25.38 12.07 -6.66
CA GLN A 332 25.97 12.71 -5.47
C GLN A 332 25.02 13.72 -4.83
N LYS A 333 24.36 14.54 -5.64
CA LYS A 333 23.40 15.54 -5.16
C LYS A 333 22.12 14.87 -4.66
N SER A 334 21.49 14.06 -5.52
CA SER A 334 20.18 13.48 -5.25
C SER A 334 20.18 12.52 -4.08
N TRP A 335 21.26 11.75 -3.88
CA TRP A 335 21.30 10.82 -2.76
C TRP A 335 21.41 11.56 -1.44
N LEU A 336 22.11 12.69 -1.33
CA LEU A 336 22.14 13.48 -0.09
C LEU A 336 20.80 14.19 0.17
N GLU A 337 20.13 14.66 -0.87
CA GLU A 337 18.83 15.34 -0.78
C GLU A 337 17.67 14.40 -0.42
N ALA A 338 17.80 13.10 -0.66
CA ALA A 338 16.73 12.13 -0.43
C ALA A 338 16.36 12.00 1.06
N LYS A 339 17.32 12.14 1.98
CA LYS A 339 17.19 12.05 3.46
C LYS A 339 16.71 10.70 4.02
N ASN A 340 15.91 9.92 3.29
CA ASN A 340 15.40 8.63 3.74
C ASN A 340 15.25 7.63 2.59
N ILE A 341 15.03 6.35 2.96
CA ILE A 341 14.91 5.24 2.01
C ILE A 341 13.75 5.42 1.03
N SER A 342 12.59 5.93 1.47
CA SER A 342 11.40 6.03 0.61
C SER A 342 11.60 7.08 -0.49
N ASN A 343 12.11 8.25 -0.14
CA ASN A 343 12.47 9.29 -1.09
C ASN A 343 13.57 8.82 -2.03
N TRP A 344 14.60 8.14 -1.50
CA TRP A 344 15.68 7.59 -2.33
C TRP A 344 15.15 6.58 -3.35
N GLN A 345 14.29 5.66 -2.93
CA GLN A 345 13.66 4.69 -3.82
C GLN A 345 12.80 5.37 -4.89
N ALA A 346 12.07 6.44 -4.56
CA ALA A 346 11.31 7.19 -5.54
C ALA A 346 12.23 7.80 -6.62
N VAL A 347 13.28 8.50 -6.21
CA VAL A 347 14.28 9.08 -7.14
C VAL A 347 14.97 8.01 -7.97
N LEU A 348 15.41 6.92 -7.32
CA LEU A 348 16.07 5.80 -7.97
C LEU A 348 15.18 5.16 -9.04
N ASN A 349 13.92 4.86 -8.72
CA ASN A 349 12.97 4.22 -9.64
C ASN A 349 12.50 5.15 -10.76
N GLN A 350 12.27 6.43 -10.47
CA GLN A 350 11.71 7.38 -11.42
C GLN A 350 12.77 7.91 -12.40
N TYR A 351 14.02 8.05 -11.95
CA TYR A 351 15.06 8.77 -12.69
C TYR A 351 16.25 7.87 -13.07
N PHE A 352 16.91 7.25 -12.08
CA PHE A 352 18.19 6.58 -12.32
C PHE A 352 18.06 5.17 -12.91
N LEU A 353 17.16 4.33 -12.42
CA LEU A 353 17.00 2.94 -12.89
C LEU A 353 16.56 2.84 -14.35
N PRO A 354 15.58 3.63 -14.85
CA PRO A 354 15.21 3.59 -16.27
C PRO A 354 16.40 3.92 -17.19
N ARG A 355 17.17 4.97 -16.85
CA ARG A 355 18.40 5.36 -17.57
C ARG A 355 19.47 4.28 -17.50
N PHE A 356 19.72 3.75 -16.31
CA PHE A 356 20.68 2.68 -16.09
C PHE A 356 20.33 1.42 -16.90
N HIS A 357 19.06 0.99 -16.90
CA HIS A 357 18.61 -0.15 -17.69
C HIS A 357 18.70 0.12 -19.18
N HIS A 358 18.36 1.32 -19.63
CA HIS A 358 18.53 1.73 -21.01
C HIS A 358 20.00 1.63 -21.45
N GLY A 359 20.91 2.29 -20.74
CA GLY A 359 22.34 2.28 -21.03
C GLY A 359 22.94 0.87 -20.99
N LYS A 360 22.60 0.07 -19.97
CA LYS A 360 23.03 -1.33 -19.86
C LYS A 360 22.58 -2.17 -21.07
N ASN A 361 21.32 -2.04 -21.48
CA ASN A 361 20.79 -2.78 -22.63
C ASN A 361 21.41 -2.30 -23.94
N TYR A 362 21.63 -0.99 -24.07
CA TYR A 362 22.28 -0.42 -25.24
C TYR A 362 23.71 -0.94 -25.40
N ILE A 363 24.52 -0.92 -24.34
CA ILE A 363 25.89 -1.46 -24.36
C ILE A 363 25.89 -2.95 -24.69
N LYS A 364 24.99 -3.75 -24.07
CA LYS A 364 24.88 -5.19 -24.35
C LYS A 364 24.60 -5.49 -25.83
N ASN A 365 23.84 -4.62 -26.50
CA ASN A 365 23.40 -4.82 -27.89
C ASN A 365 24.31 -4.09 -28.90
N SER A 366 25.28 -3.31 -28.45
CA SER A 366 26.19 -2.55 -29.31
C SER A 366 27.54 -3.27 -29.39
N SER A 367 28.01 -3.56 -30.60
CA SER A 367 29.38 -4.06 -30.80
C SER A 367 30.34 -2.87 -30.88
N LEU A 368 31.24 -2.75 -29.89
CA LEU A 368 32.23 -1.66 -29.87
C LEU A 368 33.51 -2.03 -30.61
N LYS A 369 33.72 -3.33 -30.88
CA LYS A 369 34.93 -3.87 -31.53
C LYS A 369 36.22 -3.42 -30.83
N ASN A 370 36.13 -3.16 -29.53
CA ASN A 370 37.24 -2.83 -28.64
C ASN A 370 36.95 -3.46 -27.28
N GLU A 371 37.64 -4.57 -26.99
CA GLU A 371 37.45 -5.36 -25.78
C GLU A 371 37.78 -4.58 -24.49
N GLU A 372 38.80 -3.72 -24.55
CA GLU A 372 39.22 -2.90 -23.41
C GLU A 372 38.14 -1.87 -23.04
N LEU A 373 37.57 -1.20 -24.04
CA LEU A 373 36.48 -0.25 -23.85
C LEU A 373 35.19 -0.93 -23.38
N GLU A 374 34.89 -2.13 -23.91
CA GLU A 374 33.76 -2.95 -23.44
C GLU A 374 33.94 -3.34 -21.97
N ALA A 375 35.14 -3.75 -21.57
CA ALA A 375 35.47 -4.06 -20.18
C ALA A 375 35.32 -2.83 -19.25
N ASP A 376 35.78 -1.66 -19.69
CA ASP A 376 35.64 -0.40 -18.94
C ASP A 376 34.18 0.00 -18.73
N LEU A 377 33.33 -0.17 -19.75
CA LEU A 377 31.89 0.12 -19.67
C LEU A 377 31.16 -0.88 -18.78
N HIS A 378 31.47 -2.18 -18.87
CA HIS A 378 30.92 -3.18 -17.96
C HIS A 378 31.34 -2.93 -16.51
N SER A 379 32.59 -2.52 -16.28
CA SER A 379 33.09 -2.11 -14.98
C SER A 379 32.35 -0.89 -14.44
N LEU A 380 32.09 0.12 -15.28
CA LEU A 380 31.31 1.30 -14.91
C LEU A 380 29.87 0.93 -14.52
N ILE A 381 29.19 0.12 -15.34
CA ILE A 381 27.83 -0.40 -15.05
C ILE A 381 27.80 -1.13 -13.72
N TYR A 382 28.80 -1.99 -13.46
CA TYR A 382 28.90 -2.72 -12.19
C TYR A 382 29.04 -1.76 -11.00
N LYS A 383 29.92 -0.76 -11.09
CA LYS A 383 30.12 0.21 -10.00
C LYS A 383 28.88 1.08 -9.75
N ILE A 384 28.17 1.49 -10.80
CA ILE A 384 26.89 2.23 -10.66
C ILE A 384 25.86 1.36 -9.92
N ALA A 385 25.68 0.10 -10.33
CA ALA A 385 24.77 -0.81 -9.64
C ALA A 385 25.19 -1.07 -8.18
N LYS A 386 26.50 -1.18 -7.92
CA LYS A 386 27.05 -1.34 -6.58
C LYS A 386 26.74 -0.12 -5.70
N VAL A 387 26.95 1.10 -6.20
CA VAL A 387 26.69 2.31 -5.40
C VAL A 387 25.20 2.53 -5.15
N PHE A 388 24.31 2.18 -6.10
CA PHE A 388 22.87 2.18 -5.85
C PHE A 388 22.50 1.30 -4.65
N ASN A 389 23.06 0.08 -4.59
CA ASN A 389 22.84 -0.84 -3.48
C ASN A 389 23.46 -0.31 -2.17
N GLN A 390 24.66 0.27 -2.21
CA GLN A 390 25.29 0.87 -1.04
C GLN A 390 24.43 1.99 -0.43
N ILE A 391 23.88 2.89 -1.25
CA ILE A 391 22.98 3.95 -0.80
C ILE A 391 21.69 3.35 -0.19
N ILE A 392 21.13 2.30 -0.80
CA ILE A 392 19.98 1.57 -0.22
C ILE A 392 20.34 0.98 1.16
N PHE A 393 21.50 0.35 1.31
CA PHE A 393 21.94 -0.23 2.57
C PHE A 393 22.17 0.85 3.65
N TYR A 394 22.76 1.99 3.28
CA TYR A 394 22.91 3.14 4.16
C TYR A 394 21.56 3.62 4.67
N TYR A 395 20.61 3.89 3.77
CA TYR A 395 19.30 4.38 4.19
C TYR A 395 18.48 3.37 4.99
N ASN A 396 18.60 2.08 4.68
CA ASN A 396 18.01 1.04 5.52
C ASN A 396 18.64 1.00 6.91
N ASN A 397 19.93 1.29 7.05
CA ASN A 397 20.60 1.38 8.36
C ASN A 397 20.08 2.58 9.16
N GLU A 398 19.96 3.75 8.55
CA GLU A 398 19.40 4.93 9.22
C GLU A 398 17.95 4.67 9.65
N HIS A 399 17.18 4.00 8.79
CA HIS A 399 15.82 3.58 9.13
C HIS A 399 15.77 2.53 10.26
N LEU A 400 16.73 1.61 10.32
CA LEU A 400 16.86 0.64 11.42
C LEU A 400 17.11 1.35 12.76
N LYS A 401 17.98 2.38 12.79
CA LYS A 401 18.21 3.19 13.99
C LYS A 401 16.92 3.88 14.46
N LEU A 402 16.17 4.47 13.53
CA LEU A 402 14.88 5.11 13.82
C LEU A 402 13.88 4.12 14.43
N THR A 403 13.69 2.97 13.77
CA THR A 403 12.73 1.94 14.23
C THR A 403 13.14 1.31 15.56
N ALA A 404 14.44 1.09 15.80
CA ALA A 404 14.95 0.63 17.09
C ALA A 404 14.62 1.60 18.22
N LYS A 405 14.79 2.91 17.99
CA LYS A 405 14.46 3.94 18.97
C LYS A 405 12.96 4.02 19.27
N ILE A 406 12.11 3.94 18.24
CA ILE A 406 10.65 3.88 18.43
C ILE A 406 10.29 2.66 19.29
N LYS A 407 10.87 1.49 18.97
CA LYS A 407 10.64 0.25 19.69
C LYS A 407 11.05 0.34 21.16
N GLU A 408 12.24 0.85 21.45
CA GLU A 408 12.74 1.03 22.82
C GLU A 408 11.82 1.93 23.64
N ASN A 409 11.42 3.07 23.07
CA ASN A 409 10.48 3.98 23.74
C ASN A 409 9.13 3.32 24.02
N LEU A 410 8.58 2.57 23.05
CA LEU A 410 7.32 1.85 23.26
C LEU A 410 7.45 0.75 24.32
N ALA A 411 8.55 0.00 24.32
CA ALA A 411 8.79 -1.04 25.32
C ALA A 411 8.86 -0.47 26.75
N ASN A 412 9.44 0.72 26.90
CA ASN A 412 9.58 1.41 28.19
C ASN A 412 8.27 2.06 28.66
N SER A 413 7.49 2.64 27.75
CA SER A 413 6.31 3.43 28.09
C SER A 413 4.98 2.66 28.03
N VAL A 414 4.93 1.52 27.32
CA VAL A 414 3.72 0.73 27.10
C VAL A 414 3.96 -0.71 27.59
N PRO A 415 3.62 -1.01 28.87
CA PRO A 415 3.84 -2.33 29.47
C PRO A 415 3.31 -3.50 28.63
N GLU A 416 2.17 -3.32 27.98
CA GLU A 416 1.51 -4.30 27.09
C GLU A 416 2.38 -4.70 25.89
N LEU A 417 3.35 -3.85 25.50
CA LEU A 417 4.25 -4.06 24.38
C LEU A 417 5.68 -4.42 24.82
N SER A 418 6.02 -4.32 26.11
CA SER A 418 7.38 -4.52 26.63
C SER A 418 8.02 -5.86 26.28
N SER A 419 7.22 -6.93 26.13
CA SER A 419 7.67 -8.28 25.77
C SER A 419 7.76 -8.54 24.25
N VAL A 420 7.45 -7.55 23.43
CA VAL A 420 7.37 -7.70 21.97
C VAL A 420 8.71 -7.38 21.32
N ASN A 421 9.29 -8.34 20.60
CA ASN A 421 10.66 -8.22 20.07
C ASN A 421 10.80 -7.31 18.84
N LYS A 422 9.73 -7.17 18.04
CA LYS A 422 9.75 -6.46 16.76
C LYS A 422 8.77 -5.31 16.77
N LEU A 423 9.16 -4.18 16.16
CA LEU A 423 8.28 -3.01 16.06
C LEU A 423 7.02 -3.32 15.23
N SER A 424 7.15 -4.13 14.19
CA SER A 424 6.01 -4.56 13.37
C SER A 424 4.99 -5.36 14.19
N ASN A 425 5.47 -6.22 15.09
CA ASN A 425 4.62 -6.99 15.99
C ASN A 425 3.97 -6.08 17.03
N MET A 426 4.66 -5.06 17.53
CA MET A 426 4.07 -4.06 18.43
C MET A 426 2.91 -3.34 17.77
N ALA A 427 3.09 -2.92 16.51
CA ALA A 427 2.05 -2.26 15.73
C ALA A 427 0.84 -3.16 15.45
N ILE A 428 1.07 -4.42 15.10
CA ILE A 428 -0.01 -5.40 14.89
C ILE A 428 -0.73 -5.67 16.23
N ARG A 429 0.02 -5.88 17.31
CA ARG A 429 -0.53 -6.20 18.64
C ARG A 429 -1.37 -5.06 19.19
N SER A 430 -0.93 -3.81 19.10
CA SER A 430 -1.70 -2.67 19.63
C SER A 430 -3.06 -2.55 18.93
N ILE A 431 -3.10 -2.70 17.61
CA ILE A 431 -4.34 -2.63 16.84
C ILE A 431 -5.22 -3.86 17.13
N ARG A 432 -4.66 -5.08 17.18
CA ARG A 432 -5.43 -6.28 17.60
C ARG A 432 -6.00 -6.14 19.00
N SER A 433 -5.30 -5.45 19.89
CA SER A 433 -5.71 -5.16 21.27
C SER A 433 -6.71 -3.99 21.36
N THR A 434 -7.13 -3.40 20.25
CA THR A 434 -8.05 -2.25 20.24
C THR A 434 -9.50 -2.71 20.15
N ARG A 435 -10.32 -2.31 21.13
CA ARG A 435 -11.77 -2.53 21.11
C ARG A 435 -12.42 -1.93 19.86
N GLY A 436 -13.34 -2.68 19.25
CA GLY A 436 -14.05 -2.27 18.04
C GLY A 436 -13.33 -2.62 16.74
N VAL A 437 -12.02 -2.93 16.77
CA VAL A 437 -11.31 -3.44 15.58
C VAL A 437 -11.63 -4.92 15.35
N THR A 438 -12.04 -5.27 14.13
CA THR A 438 -12.27 -6.65 13.73
C THR A 438 -10.99 -7.32 13.23
N THR A 439 -10.32 -6.70 12.25
CA THR A 439 -9.17 -7.30 11.57
C THR A 439 -8.15 -6.23 11.17
N VAL A 440 -6.86 -6.54 11.37
CA VAL A 440 -5.73 -5.72 10.92
C VAL A 440 -5.22 -6.23 9.57
N LEU A 441 -5.13 -5.38 8.55
CA LEU A 441 -4.70 -5.76 7.21
C LEU A 441 -3.19 -5.61 7.04
N VAL A 442 -2.47 -6.73 6.91
CA VAL A 442 -1.00 -6.73 6.84
C VAL A 442 -0.53 -7.17 5.45
N GLY A 443 0.29 -6.32 4.81
CA GLY A 443 0.91 -6.58 3.51
C GLY A 443 2.10 -7.55 3.59
N MET A 444 1.85 -8.80 3.94
CA MET A 444 2.87 -9.84 4.17
C MET A 444 3.35 -10.49 2.86
N THR A 445 4.07 -9.74 2.03
CA THR A 445 4.41 -10.13 0.64
C THR A 445 5.40 -11.30 0.47
N LYS A 446 5.97 -11.84 1.56
CA LYS A 446 7.02 -12.89 1.54
C LYS A 446 6.87 -13.84 2.73
N LEU A 447 7.30 -15.09 2.57
CA LEU A 447 7.20 -16.14 3.61
C LEU A 447 7.71 -15.75 5.01
N PRO A 448 8.87 -15.07 5.18
CA PRO A 448 9.31 -14.67 6.52
C PRO A 448 8.32 -13.74 7.22
N TYR A 449 7.69 -12.82 6.48
CA TYR A 449 6.70 -11.90 7.04
C TYR A 449 5.41 -12.62 7.42
N VAL A 450 4.97 -13.58 6.60
CA VAL A 450 3.81 -14.42 6.92
C VAL A 450 4.07 -15.23 8.19
N THR A 451 5.27 -15.81 8.31
CA THR A 451 5.66 -16.59 9.49
C THR A 451 5.67 -15.71 10.74
N ASP A 452 6.25 -14.51 10.66
CA ASP A 452 6.28 -13.55 11.77
C ASP A 452 4.86 -13.16 12.24
N VAL A 453 3.93 -12.97 11.29
CA VAL A 453 2.52 -12.65 11.60
C VAL A 453 1.78 -13.85 12.20
N ILE A 454 2.03 -15.07 11.71
CA ILE A 454 1.44 -16.29 12.28
C ILE A 454 1.86 -16.45 13.74
N GLU A 455 3.13 -16.26 14.07
CA GLU A 455 3.59 -16.34 15.46
C GLU A 455 2.96 -15.23 16.33
N GLU A 456 2.75 -14.04 15.77
CA GLU A 456 2.02 -12.97 16.48
C GLU A 456 0.57 -13.36 16.78
N LEU A 457 -0.14 -13.93 15.80
CA LEU A 457 -1.54 -14.34 15.93
C LEU A 457 -1.78 -15.39 17.02
N LYS A 458 -0.79 -16.23 17.30
CA LYS A 458 -0.85 -17.22 18.39
C LYS A 458 -0.82 -16.58 19.78
N VAL A 459 -0.38 -15.33 19.88
CA VAL A 459 -0.37 -14.60 21.15
C VAL A 459 -1.76 -13.98 21.36
N PRO A 460 -2.48 -14.35 22.45
CA PRO A 460 -3.76 -13.75 22.76
C PRO A 460 -3.60 -12.28 23.19
N VAL A 461 -4.64 -11.49 22.96
CA VAL A 461 -4.66 -10.06 23.30
C VAL A 461 -5.90 -9.70 24.13
N ASN A 462 -5.77 -8.71 25.01
CA ASN A 462 -6.94 -8.05 25.62
C ASN A 462 -7.36 -6.86 24.74
N LYS A 463 -8.66 -6.58 24.64
CA LYS A 463 -9.24 -5.49 23.84
C LYS A 463 -9.21 -4.11 24.51
N ASP A 464 -8.62 -3.99 25.70
CA ASP A 464 -8.54 -2.75 26.48
C ASP A 464 -7.21 -2.00 26.30
N PHE A 465 -6.67 -1.94 25.07
CA PHE A 465 -5.41 -1.23 24.82
C PHE A 465 -5.55 0.28 25.05
N ASN A 466 -4.68 0.83 25.91
CA ASN A 466 -4.67 2.25 26.23
C ASN A 466 -3.77 3.04 25.28
N TRP A 467 -4.37 3.67 24.27
CA TRP A 467 -3.69 4.51 23.28
C TRP A 467 -3.11 5.82 23.86
N ASP A 468 -3.57 6.30 25.02
CA ASP A 468 -3.04 7.53 25.64
C ASP A 468 -1.55 7.38 26.03
N LYS A 469 -1.12 6.15 26.36
CA LYS A 469 0.28 5.81 26.63
C LYS A 469 1.19 5.96 25.41
N ILE A 470 0.63 5.77 24.21
CA ILE A 470 1.35 6.00 22.96
C ILE A 470 1.45 7.50 22.70
N HIS A 471 0.38 8.26 22.91
CA HIS A 471 0.37 9.71 22.68
C HIS A 471 1.40 10.46 23.53
N SER A 472 1.51 10.13 24.83
CA SER A 472 2.55 10.69 25.70
C SER A 472 3.97 10.37 25.19
N THR A 473 4.14 9.18 24.63
CA THR A 473 5.42 8.72 24.06
C THR A 473 5.70 9.39 22.72
N SER A 474 4.72 9.58 21.84
CA SER A 474 4.86 10.25 20.54
C SER A 474 5.21 11.73 20.68
N SER A 475 4.66 12.41 21.68
CA SER A 475 5.06 13.77 22.05
C SER A 475 6.52 13.83 22.54
N SER A 476 6.97 12.84 23.32
CA SER A 476 8.38 12.72 23.75
C SER A 476 9.33 12.24 22.65
N LEU A 477 8.82 11.51 21.67
CA LEU A 477 9.57 11.00 20.53
C LEU A 477 9.98 12.14 19.60
N ASN A 478 9.45 13.37 19.76
CA ASN A 478 9.79 14.56 18.96
C ASN A 478 10.06 14.16 17.49
N LEU A 479 9.12 13.44 16.87
CA LEU A 479 9.31 12.80 15.56
C LEU A 479 9.79 13.81 14.50
N SER A 480 9.43 15.09 14.67
CA SER A 480 9.96 16.23 13.90
C SER A 480 11.48 16.42 13.99
N SER A 481 12.11 16.17 15.14
CA SER A 481 13.57 16.17 15.31
C SER A 481 14.26 14.97 14.63
N PHE A 482 13.57 13.82 14.52
CA PHE A 482 14.11 12.60 13.91
C PHE A 482 13.94 12.54 12.39
N LEU A 483 12.90 13.19 11.86
CA LEU A 483 12.62 13.27 10.42
C LEU A 483 13.32 14.47 9.74
N ASN A 484 14.11 15.24 10.49
CA ASN A 484 14.93 16.35 10.02
C ASN A 484 16.40 15.97 9.81
N ILE A 485 16.74 14.68 9.83
CA ILE A 485 18.04 14.16 9.41
C ILE A 485 17.97 13.73 7.95
#